data_AF-A0AAD6PK73-F1
#
_entry.id   AF-A0AAD6PK73-F1
#
_cell.length_a   1.000
_cell.length_b   1.000
_cell.length_c   1.000
_cell.angle_alpha   90.00
_cell.angle_beta   90.00
_cell.angle_gamma   90.00
#
_symmetry.space_group_name_H-M   'P 1'
#
loop_
_entity.id
_entity.type
_entity.pdbx_description
1 polymer ?
#
loop_
_entity_poly.entity_id
_entity_poly.type
_entity_poly.pdbx_seq_one_letter_code
_entity_poly.pdbx_strand_id
1 'polypeptide(L)'
;MEISGKSNPQPVNVKVVKPTEATPESFKEYGQVIEASPDGEEFGPKDAQLNLTLGIPRFYIMKLEKRSLKFTAITHHANVTQCLGSIGGGVWYLGVAKPSIVETKENAGSDAVQSKCGHFYVPPAVDKVQVFRISGIQVH
;
A
#
# COMPACT_ATOMS: atom_id res chain seq x y z
N MET A 1 -2.36 35.30 30.78
CA MET A 1 -3.34 34.20 30.74
C MET A 1 -4.58 34.76 30.08
N GLU A 2 -5.11 34.30 28.96
CA GLU A 2 -4.94 33.05 28.21
C GLU A 2 -4.98 33.32 26.70
N ILE A 3 -4.37 32.40 25.96
CA ILE A 3 -4.28 32.32 24.50
C ILE A 3 -5.43 31.43 24.05
N SER A 4 -6.16 31.75 22.98
CA SER A 4 -6.59 30.71 22.03
C SER A 4 -7.11 31.32 20.73
N GLY A 5 -6.20 31.48 19.77
CA GLY A 5 -6.56 31.74 18.39
C GLY A 5 -7.24 30.50 17.80
N LYS A 6 -8.45 30.69 17.28
CA LYS A 6 -9.08 29.69 16.40
C LYS A 6 -8.23 29.62 15.13
N SER A 7 -7.42 28.58 14.99
CA SER A 7 -6.75 28.28 13.73
C SER A 7 -7.82 27.91 12.70
N ASN A 8 -7.91 28.69 11.63
CA ASN A 8 -8.74 28.37 10.47
C ASN A 8 -8.22 27.03 9.90
N PRO A 9 -9.05 26.02 9.63
CA PRO A 9 -8.56 24.75 9.10
C PRO A 9 -7.90 25.02 7.75
N GLN A 10 -6.60 24.70 7.65
CA GLN A 10 -5.90 24.79 6.37
C GLN A 10 -6.63 23.95 5.33
N PRO A 11 -6.72 24.42 4.07
CA PRO A 11 -7.40 23.67 3.02
C PRO A 11 -6.78 22.29 2.87
N VAL A 12 -7.58 21.26 3.16
CA VAL A 12 -7.19 19.86 2.96
C VAL A 12 -7.03 19.64 1.47
N ASN A 13 -5.80 19.38 1.02
CA ASN A 13 -5.51 19.05 -0.36
C ASN A 13 -6.07 17.65 -0.66
N VAL A 14 -7.25 17.60 -1.29
CA VAL A 14 -7.91 16.35 -1.66
C VAL A 14 -7.63 16.06 -3.13
N LYS A 15 -6.92 14.97 -3.39
CA LYS A 15 -6.74 14.44 -4.75
C LYS A 15 -7.81 13.40 -5.05
N VAL A 16 -8.58 13.63 -6.11
CA VAL A 16 -9.42 12.59 -6.70
C VAL A 16 -8.57 11.78 -7.68
N VAL A 17 -8.52 10.46 -7.49
CA VAL A 17 -7.71 9.55 -8.32
C VAL A 17 -8.65 8.60 -9.05
N LYS A 18 -8.52 8.53 -10.38
CA LYS A 18 -9.19 7.50 -11.16
C LYS A 18 -8.42 6.18 -10.98
N PRO A 19 -9.08 5.08 -10.59
CA PRO A 19 -8.41 3.79 -10.47
C PRO A 19 -7.94 3.25 -11.83
N THR A 20 -6.76 2.63 -11.84
CA THR A 20 -6.22 1.83 -12.95
C THR A 20 -6.44 0.35 -12.66
N GLU A 21 -6.71 -0.51 -13.64
CA GLU A 21 -6.77 -1.95 -13.37
C GLU A 21 -5.40 -2.48 -12.94
N ALA A 22 -5.35 -3.37 -11.95
CA ALA A 22 -4.11 -4.00 -11.53
C ALA A 22 -3.74 -5.16 -12.48
N THR A 23 -2.79 -4.91 -13.37
CA THR A 23 -2.09 -5.96 -14.14
C THR A 23 -0.63 -6.06 -13.68
N PRO A 24 0.08 -7.15 -14.00
CA PRO A 24 1.52 -7.25 -13.74
C PRO A 24 2.30 -6.02 -14.28
N GLU A 25 1.95 -5.53 -15.46
CA GLU A 25 2.63 -4.40 -16.11
C GLU A 25 2.33 -3.07 -15.42
N SER A 26 1.07 -2.82 -15.06
CA SER A 26 0.66 -1.57 -14.43
C SER A 26 1.12 -1.47 -12.98
N PHE A 27 1.28 -2.61 -12.30
CA PHE A 27 1.58 -2.69 -10.87
C PHE A 27 3.07 -2.95 -10.55
N LYS A 28 3.91 -3.25 -11.56
CA LYS A 28 5.32 -3.64 -11.40
C LYS A 28 6.18 -2.74 -10.52
N GLU A 29 5.88 -1.44 -10.43
CA GLU A 29 6.64 -0.49 -9.62
C GLU A 29 6.23 -0.48 -8.14
N TYR A 30 5.14 -1.17 -7.79
CA TYR A 30 4.54 -1.20 -6.45
C TYR A 30 4.52 -2.59 -5.82
N GLY A 31 4.62 -3.64 -6.65
CA GLY A 31 4.65 -5.03 -6.19
C GLY A 31 4.29 -6.01 -7.30
N GLN A 32 3.68 -7.13 -6.93
CA GLN A 32 3.24 -8.19 -7.83
C GLN A 32 1.72 -8.32 -7.81
N VAL A 33 1.14 -8.62 -8.97
CA VAL A 33 -0.24 -9.13 -9.09
C VAL A 33 -0.11 -10.63 -9.34
N ILE A 34 -0.80 -11.43 -8.53
CA ILE A 34 -0.84 -12.89 -8.65
C ILE A 34 -2.25 -13.34 -9.01
N GLU A 35 -2.35 -14.45 -9.71
CA GLU A 35 -3.61 -15.04 -10.17
C GLU A 35 -3.75 -16.47 -9.65
N ALA A 36 -4.95 -17.03 -9.78
CA ALA A 36 -5.16 -18.44 -9.47
C ALA A 36 -4.37 -19.32 -10.44
N SER A 37 -3.64 -20.30 -9.91
CA SER A 37 -2.97 -21.37 -10.64
C SER A 37 -3.74 -22.70 -10.50
N PRO A 38 -3.58 -23.63 -11.46
CA PRO A 38 -4.03 -25.01 -11.28
C PRO A 38 -3.39 -25.69 -10.07
N ASP A 39 -4.11 -26.64 -9.48
CA ASP A 39 -3.56 -27.48 -8.42
C ASP A 39 -2.36 -28.29 -8.90
N GLY A 40 -1.32 -28.39 -8.07
CA GLY A 40 -0.09 -29.11 -8.38
C GLY A 40 0.93 -28.37 -9.26
N GLU A 41 0.70 -27.09 -9.62
CA GLU A 41 1.74 -26.27 -10.28
C GLU A 41 2.93 -26.06 -9.32
N GLU A 42 4.16 -26.22 -9.83
CA GLU A 42 5.37 -25.99 -9.04
C GLU A 42 5.57 -24.50 -8.77
N PHE A 43 6.14 -24.17 -7.60
CA PHE A 43 6.47 -22.80 -7.24
C PHE A 43 7.36 -22.12 -8.28
N GLY A 44 6.98 -20.92 -8.71
CA GLY A 44 7.70 -20.19 -9.73
C GLY A 44 7.43 -18.68 -9.72
N PRO A 45 7.85 -17.98 -10.79
CA PRO A 45 7.78 -16.52 -10.87
C PRO A 45 6.36 -15.93 -10.85
N LYS A 46 5.33 -16.75 -11.06
CA LYS A 46 3.92 -16.34 -11.00
C LYS A 46 3.36 -16.31 -9.59
N ASP A 47 4.00 -17.01 -8.66
CA ASP A 47 3.63 -17.02 -7.25
C ASP A 47 4.11 -15.74 -6.55
N ALA A 48 3.43 -15.38 -5.46
CA ALA A 48 3.84 -14.28 -4.62
C ALA A 48 5.23 -14.55 -4.04
N GLN A 49 6.18 -13.66 -4.31
CA GLN A 49 7.54 -13.76 -3.78
C GLN A 49 7.59 -13.05 -2.42
N LEU A 50 7.33 -13.80 -1.36
CA LEU A 50 7.22 -13.25 -0.01
C LEU A 50 8.56 -13.29 0.72
N ASN A 51 9.03 -12.12 1.19
CA ASN A 51 10.06 -12.04 2.22
C ASN A 51 9.40 -11.81 3.58
N LEU A 52 9.53 -12.80 4.46
CA LEU A 52 8.91 -12.82 5.79
C LEU A 52 9.95 -13.07 6.91
N THR A 53 11.24 -12.87 6.62
CA THR A 53 12.36 -13.31 7.48
C THR A 53 12.61 -12.41 8.69
N LEU A 54 12.12 -11.16 8.68
CA LEU A 54 12.44 -10.14 9.69
C LEU A 54 11.35 -9.96 10.76
N GLY A 55 10.71 -11.06 11.17
CA GLY A 55 9.72 -11.07 12.26
C GLY A 55 8.82 -12.30 12.24
N ILE A 56 7.77 -12.28 13.06
CA ILE A 56 6.73 -13.32 13.04
C ILE A 56 5.65 -12.90 12.04
N PRO A 57 5.39 -13.68 10.97
CA PRO A 57 4.35 -13.34 10.00
C PRO A 57 2.98 -13.35 10.65
N ARG A 58 2.18 -12.31 10.38
CA ARG A 58 0.80 -12.24 10.85
C ARG A 58 -0.14 -12.62 9.72
N PHE A 59 -0.82 -13.75 9.88
CA PHE A 59 -1.96 -14.10 9.04
C PHE A 59 -3.26 -13.73 9.75
N TYR A 60 -4.11 -12.95 9.10
CA TYR A 60 -5.41 -12.58 9.66
C TYR A 60 -6.42 -12.31 8.55
N ILE A 61 -7.69 -12.59 8.84
CA ILE A 61 -8.81 -12.33 7.93
C ILE A 61 -9.40 -10.97 8.30
N MET A 62 -9.35 -10.03 7.37
CA MET A 62 -9.91 -8.69 7.58
C MET A 62 -11.35 -8.65 7.08
N LYS A 63 -12.29 -8.34 7.98
CA LYS A 63 -13.67 -8.04 7.61
C LYS A 63 -13.79 -6.54 7.26
N LEU A 64 -14.01 -6.23 5.99
CA LEU A 64 -14.20 -4.87 5.51
C LEU A 64 -15.67 -4.62 5.16
N GLU A 65 -16.37 -3.83 5.97
CA GLU A 65 -17.75 -3.42 5.71
C GLU A 65 -17.82 -1.91 5.49
N LYS A 66 -18.49 -1.47 4.42
CA LYS A 66 -18.85 -0.06 4.17
C LYS A 66 -17.67 0.94 4.29
N ARG A 67 -16.45 0.52 3.94
CA ARG A 67 -15.29 1.42 3.93
C ARG A 67 -15.45 2.47 2.84
N SER A 68 -15.28 3.74 3.20
CA SER A 68 -15.24 4.85 2.25
C SER A 68 -14.03 4.74 1.33
N LEU A 69 -14.17 5.11 0.05
CA LEU A 69 -13.07 5.28 -0.91
C LEU A 69 -12.28 6.58 -0.70
N LYS A 70 -12.11 6.97 0.57
CA LYS A 70 -11.37 8.15 1.01
C LYS A 70 -10.45 7.73 2.15
N PHE A 71 -9.18 8.08 2.04
CA PHE A 71 -8.17 7.83 3.05
C PHE A 71 -7.22 9.02 3.16
N THR A 72 -6.57 9.16 4.32
CA THR A 72 -5.62 10.25 4.61
C THR A 72 -4.25 9.73 5.04
N ALA A 73 -4.10 8.40 5.15
CA ALA A 73 -2.88 7.75 5.57
C ALA A 73 -2.66 6.47 4.76
N ILE A 74 -1.38 6.15 4.55
CA ILE A 74 -0.94 4.85 4.00
C ILE A 74 0.01 4.20 5.01
N THR A 75 0.08 2.87 5.00
CA THR A 75 0.99 2.11 5.85
C THR A 75 2.11 1.54 5.01
N HIS A 76 3.31 1.46 5.59
CA HIS A 76 4.47 0.88 4.95
C HIS A 76 5.12 -0.16 5.87
N HIS A 77 5.42 -1.34 5.31
CA HIS A 77 6.10 -2.43 5.99
C HIS A 77 7.54 -2.51 5.49
N ALA A 78 8.46 -1.84 6.19
CA ALA A 78 9.82 -1.64 5.69
C ALA A 78 10.68 -2.93 5.59
N ASN A 79 10.38 -3.93 6.41
CA ASN A 79 11.24 -5.10 6.60
C ASN A 79 10.69 -6.39 5.97
N VAL A 80 9.43 -6.37 5.54
CA VAL A 80 8.72 -7.58 5.11
C VAL A 80 7.76 -7.26 3.99
N THR A 81 7.42 -8.29 3.23
CA THR A 81 6.35 -8.24 2.23
C THR A 81 4.97 -8.35 2.90
N GLN A 82 3.97 -7.72 2.28
CA GLN A 82 2.56 -7.90 2.61
C GLN A 82 1.83 -8.43 1.38
N CYS A 83 1.09 -9.53 1.55
CA CYS A 83 0.18 -10.06 0.54
C CYS A 83 -1.26 -9.79 0.96
N LEU A 84 -2.10 -9.35 0.02
CA LEU A 84 -3.52 -9.08 0.21
C LEU A 84 -4.32 -9.83 -0.84
N GLY A 85 -5.38 -10.50 -0.42
CA GLY A 85 -6.32 -11.20 -1.30
C GLY A 85 -7.76 -10.99 -0.85
N SER A 86 -8.68 -11.02 -1.80
CA SER A 86 -10.12 -10.95 -1.53
C SER A 86 -10.69 -12.37 -1.49
N ILE A 87 -11.40 -12.69 -0.41
CA ILE A 87 -12.14 -13.95 -0.32
C ILE A 87 -13.43 -13.80 -1.13
N GLY A 88 -13.66 -14.70 -2.09
CA GLY A 88 -14.86 -14.69 -2.95
C GLY A 88 -14.75 -13.85 -4.21
N GLY A 89 -13.56 -13.36 -4.58
CA GLY A 89 -13.30 -12.72 -5.88
C GLY A 89 -13.96 -11.35 -6.09
N GLY A 90 -14.53 -10.76 -5.03
CA GLY A 90 -15.15 -9.44 -5.10
C GLY A 90 -14.13 -8.35 -5.49
N VAL A 91 -14.59 -7.40 -6.31
CA VAL A 91 -13.79 -6.24 -6.74
C VAL A 91 -13.42 -5.39 -5.52
N TRP A 92 -12.16 -5.00 -5.43
CA TRP A 92 -11.67 -4.11 -4.38
C TRP A 92 -10.67 -3.10 -4.94
N TYR A 93 -10.31 -2.11 -4.13
CA TYR A 93 -9.43 -1.01 -4.53
C TYR A 93 -8.26 -0.88 -3.56
N LEU A 94 -7.08 -0.56 -4.09
CA LEU A 94 -5.86 -0.38 -3.33
C LEU A 94 -5.17 0.93 -3.70
N GLY A 95 -4.97 1.80 -2.71
CA GLY A 95 -4.13 2.99 -2.86
C GLY A 95 -2.68 2.67 -2.50
N VAL A 96 -1.73 2.99 -3.38
CA VAL A 96 -0.30 2.76 -3.20
C VAL A 96 0.54 3.97 -3.60
N ALA A 97 1.76 4.02 -3.09
CA ALA A 97 2.81 4.91 -3.56
C ALA A 97 4.13 4.11 -3.66
N LYS A 98 5.09 4.61 -4.43
CA LYS A 98 6.40 3.97 -4.54
C LYS A 98 7.10 3.93 -3.17
N PRO A 99 7.86 2.86 -2.85
CA PRO A 99 8.63 2.80 -1.63
C PRO A 99 9.70 3.89 -1.61
N SER A 100 9.98 4.40 -0.41
CA SER A 100 10.86 5.56 -0.22
C SER A 100 11.74 5.42 1.03
N ILE A 101 12.09 4.19 1.40
CA ILE A 101 13.04 3.92 2.49
C ILE A 101 14.40 4.49 2.09
N VAL A 102 15.05 5.12 3.05
CA VAL A 102 16.39 5.69 2.92
C VAL A 102 17.24 5.20 4.08
N GLU A 103 18.50 4.89 3.81
CA GLU A 103 19.41 4.32 4.81
C GLU A 103 19.76 5.31 5.92
N THR A 104 19.98 6.57 5.55
CA THR A 104 20.34 7.64 6.46
C THR A 104 19.56 8.92 6.18
N LYS A 105 19.49 9.81 7.17
CA LYS A 105 18.81 11.10 7.03
C LYS A 105 19.54 12.00 6.04
N GLU A 106 20.87 11.91 5.97
CA GLU A 106 21.71 12.69 5.06
C GLU A 106 21.41 12.36 3.59
N ASN A 107 21.12 11.09 3.28
CA ASN A 107 20.81 10.62 1.93
C ASN A 107 19.43 11.05 1.42
N ALA A 108 18.56 11.53 2.31
CA ALA A 108 17.14 11.66 2.07
C ALA A 108 16.64 13.11 1.95
N GLY A 109 17.55 14.07 2.18
CA GLY A 109 17.21 15.49 2.17
C GLY A 109 16.39 15.94 3.39
N SER A 110 15.89 17.17 3.35
CA SER A 110 15.15 17.80 4.46
C SER A 110 13.83 17.11 4.81
N ASP A 111 13.26 16.35 3.88
CA ASP A 111 11.87 15.85 3.96
C ASP A 111 11.77 14.44 4.55
N ALA A 112 12.92 13.87 4.94
CA ALA A 112 13.00 12.55 5.53
C ALA A 112 12.41 12.51 6.94
N VAL A 113 11.60 11.49 7.19
CA VAL A 113 10.96 11.22 8.48
C VAL A 113 11.50 9.92 9.04
N GLN A 114 11.77 9.90 10.34
CA GLN A 114 12.10 8.66 11.05
C GLN A 114 10.82 7.97 11.51
N SER A 115 10.65 6.70 11.14
CA SER A 115 9.54 5.89 11.62
C SER A 115 9.72 5.50 13.09
N LYS A 116 8.64 5.05 13.73
CA LYS A 116 8.70 4.45 15.08
C LYS A 116 9.59 3.20 15.15
N CYS A 117 9.84 2.56 14.01
CA CYS A 117 10.65 1.35 13.91
C CYS A 117 12.12 1.65 13.57
N GLY A 118 12.52 2.93 13.59
CA GLY A 118 13.91 3.36 13.44
C GLY A 118 14.37 3.64 12.01
N HIS A 119 13.71 3.08 10.98
CA HIS A 119 14.04 3.36 9.58
C HIS A 119 13.61 4.76 9.17
N PHE A 120 14.34 5.36 8.22
CA PHE A 120 13.99 6.63 7.60
C PHE A 120 13.23 6.40 6.30
N TYR A 121 12.34 7.32 5.96
CA TYR A 121 11.62 7.33 4.68
C TYR A 121 11.17 8.74 4.30
N VAL A 122 10.89 8.97 3.02
CA VAL A 122 10.25 10.21 2.56
C VAL A 122 8.75 9.95 2.39
N PRO A 123 7.85 10.62 3.14
CA PRO A 123 6.41 10.44 2.95
C PRO A 123 6.02 10.74 1.49
N PRO A 124 5.15 9.93 0.86
CA PRO A 124 4.79 10.17 -0.52
C PRO A 124 3.95 11.45 -0.63
N ALA A 125 4.28 12.27 -1.63
CA ALA A 125 3.43 13.38 -2.00
C ALA A 125 2.06 12.87 -2.51
N VAL A 126 0.99 13.60 -2.21
CA VAL A 126 -0.39 13.20 -2.52
C VAL A 126 -0.58 12.96 -4.02
N ASP A 127 0.09 13.74 -4.87
CA ASP A 127 0.06 13.60 -6.34
C ASP A 127 0.72 12.30 -6.82
N LYS A 128 1.61 11.67 -6.05
CA LYS A 128 2.27 10.41 -6.39
C LYS A 128 1.47 9.17 -6.02
N VAL A 129 0.43 9.30 -5.20
CA VAL A 129 -0.46 8.18 -4.87
C VAL A 129 -1.24 7.75 -6.10
N GLN A 130 -1.17 6.45 -6.39
CA GLN A 130 -1.96 5.78 -7.42
C GLN A 130 -3.02 4.90 -6.75
N VAL A 131 -4.14 4.68 -7.44
CA VAL A 131 -5.18 3.78 -6.99
C VAL A 131 -5.36 2.70 -8.04
N PHE A 132 -5.40 1.45 -7.59
CA PHE A 132 -5.65 0.30 -8.43
C PHE A 132 -7.01 -0.30 -8.11
N ARG A 133 -7.70 -0.77 -9.15
CA ARG A 133 -8.87 -1.64 -9.09
C ARG A 133 -8.37 -3.07 -9.27
N ILE A 134 -8.76 -3.96 -8.38
CA ILE A 134 -8.41 -5.37 -8.41
C ILE A 134 -9.70 -6.15 -8.60
N SER A 135 -9.77 -6.90 -9.69
CA SER A 135 -10.89 -7.79 -10.00
C SER A 135 -10.47 -9.23 -9.71
N GLY A 136 -11.33 -10.00 -9.04
CA GLY A 136 -11.15 -11.45 -9.05
C GLY A 136 -11.41 -12.01 -10.44
N ILE A 137 -10.75 -13.10 -10.79
CA ILE A 137 -11.13 -13.92 -11.93
C ILE A 137 -12.50 -14.52 -11.60
N GLN A 138 -13.52 -14.21 -12.40
CA GLN A 138 -14.77 -14.95 -12.38
C GLN A 138 -14.50 -16.31 -13.02
N VAL A 139 -14.27 -17.32 -12.19
CA VAL A 139 -14.25 -18.70 -12.66
C VAL A 139 -15.70 -19.08 -12.91
N HIS A 140 -16.08 -19.23 -14.19
CA HIS A 140 -17.38 -19.75 -14.61
C HIS A 140 -17.42 -21.28 -14.46
#